data_AF-A0A955BWR4-F1
#
_entry.id   AF-A0A955BWR4-F1
#
_cell.length_a   1.000
_cell.length_b   1.000
_cell.length_c   1.000
_cell.angle_alpha   90.00
_cell.angle_beta   90.00
_cell.angle_gamma   90.00
#
_symmetry.space_group_name_H-M   'P 1'
#
loop_
_entity.id
_entity.type
_entity.pdbx_description
1 polymer ?
#
loop_
_entity_poly.entity_id
_entity_poly.type
_entity_poly.pdbx_seq_one_letter_code
_entity_poly.pdbx_strand_id
1 'polypeptide(L)'
;YILEVIPVPVVIMAVVFLLFHFISVRTVYGRSVYAVGGNEESARLSGISVWRTRIVTFALLGFLSAFSGIILSSRIMSGSSNIAVGLEFDVIAAVIIGGTSLMGGEGTIFGTFLGVLFIGLLSNGMVLMGINPFAQEVIRGLIILVAVLISVTRTRN
;
A
#
# COMPACT_ATOMS: atom_id res chain seq x y z
N TYR A 1 3.48 23.45 -6.73
CA TYR A 1 2.20 23.24 -7.43
C TYR A 1 2.48 23.16 -8.92
N ILE A 2 1.82 22.25 -9.65
CA ILE A 2 1.77 22.31 -11.12
C ILE A 2 0.50 23.09 -11.47
N LEU A 3 0.64 24.13 -12.31
CA LEU A 3 -0.45 25.04 -12.71
C LEU A 3 -1.14 25.78 -11.53
N GLU A 4 -0.42 26.06 -10.44
CA GLU A 4 -0.91 26.75 -9.22
C GLU A 4 -2.07 26.07 -8.46
N VAL A 5 -2.68 25.01 -8.99
CA VAL A 5 -3.86 24.36 -8.41
C VAL A 5 -3.58 22.97 -7.86
N ILE A 6 -2.64 22.21 -8.45
CA ILE A 6 -2.45 20.80 -8.10
C ILE A 6 -1.17 20.58 -7.26
N PRO A 7 -1.27 20.01 -6.05
CA PRO A 7 -0.11 19.59 -5.28
C PRO A 7 0.71 18.55 -6.07
N VAL A 8 2.02 18.79 -6.19
CA VAL A 8 2.94 17.89 -6.90
C VAL A 8 2.88 16.44 -6.41
N PRO A 9 2.72 16.15 -5.09
CA PRO A 9 2.58 14.77 -4.61
C PRO A 9 1.39 14.01 -5.22
N VAL A 10 0.28 14.69 -5.52
CA VAL A 10 -0.91 14.05 -6.12
C VAL A 10 -0.62 13.62 -7.56
N VAL A 11 0.09 14.45 -8.32
CA VAL A 11 0.49 14.12 -9.70
C VAL A 11 1.44 12.94 -9.70
N ILE A 12 2.44 12.95 -8.80
CA ILE A 12 3.38 11.82 -8.65
C ILE A 12 2.63 10.53 -8.29
N MET A 13 1.73 10.59 -7.31
CA MET A 13 0.90 9.45 -6.92
C MET A 13 0.11 8.92 -8.12
N ALA A 14 -0.55 9.79 -8.90
CA ALA A 14 -1.33 9.37 -10.07
C ALA A 14 -0.46 8.67 -11.12
N VAL A 15 0.73 9.21 -11.42
CA VAL A 15 1.68 8.61 -12.38
C VAL A 15 2.15 7.24 -11.89
N VAL A 16 2.57 7.13 -10.63
CA VAL A 16 3.02 5.86 -10.03
C VAL A 16 1.88 4.85 -10.01
N PHE A 17 0.68 5.26 -9.62
CA PHE A 17 -0.51 4.41 -9.60
C PHE A 17 -0.82 3.85 -11.00
N LEU A 18 -0.89 4.70 -12.02
CA LEU A 18 -1.18 4.27 -13.39
C LEU A 18 -0.10 3.33 -13.93
N LEU A 19 1.17 3.64 -13.65
CA LEU A 19 2.30 2.81 -14.05
C LEU A 19 2.23 1.42 -13.41
N PHE A 20 2.03 1.34 -12.08
CA PHE A 20 1.96 0.05 -11.39
C PHE A 20 0.67 -0.71 -11.71
N HIS A 21 -0.45 -0.02 -11.89
CA HIS A 21 -1.69 -0.62 -12.38
C HIS A 21 -1.48 -1.28 -13.76
N PHE A 22 -0.82 -0.57 -14.69
CA PHE A 22 -0.48 -1.13 -15.99
C PHE A 22 0.47 -2.33 -15.87
N ILE A 23 1.51 -2.24 -15.05
CA ILE A 23 2.44 -3.34 -14.81
C ILE A 23 1.70 -4.57 -14.28
N SER A 24 0.86 -4.39 -13.26
CA SER A 24 0.10 -5.46 -12.63
C SER A 24 -0.85 -6.18 -13.60
N VAL A 25 -1.60 -5.41 -14.40
CA VAL A 25 -2.65 -5.98 -15.28
C VAL A 25 -2.10 -6.46 -16.62
N ARG A 26 -1.16 -5.72 -17.23
CA ARG A 26 -0.77 -5.94 -18.63
C ARG A 26 0.56 -6.66 -18.81
N THR A 27 1.45 -6.68 -17.81
CA THR A 27 2.79 -7.26 -18.00
C THR A 27 2.92 -8.71 -17.51
N VAL A 28 3.91 -9.42 -18.05
CA VAL A 28 4.28 -10.77 -17.58
C VAL A 28 4.75 -10.72 -16.12
N TYR A 29 5.48 -9.67 -15.74
CA TYR A 29 5.96 -9.50 -14.37
C TYR A 29 4.80 -9.44 -13.37
N GLY A 30 3.75 -8.66 -13.66
CA GLY A 30 2.54 -8.62 -12.84
C GLY A 30 1.94 -10.02 -12.62
N ARG A 31 1.71 -10.77 -13.70
CA ARG A 31 1.19 -12.15 -13.63
C ARG A 31 2.10 -13.07 -12.82
N SER A 32 3.42 -12.95 -12.97
CA SER A 32 4.38 -13.72 -12.18
C SER A 32 4.30 -13.40 -10.69
N VAL A 33 4.09 -12.14 -10.32
CA VAL A 33 3.93 -11.73 -8.91
C VAL A 33 2.67 -12.37 -8.30
N TYR A 34 1.52 -12.33 -8.99
CA TYR A 34 0.31 -13.00 -8.51
C TYR A 34 0.46 -14.52 -8.43
N ALA A 35 1.08 -15.15 -9.44
CA ALA A 35 1.29 -16.60 -9.43
C ALA A 35 2.19 -17.04 -8.27
N VAL A 36 3.29 -16.33 -8.04
CA VAL A 36 4.19 -16.57 -6.90
C VAL A 36 3.48 -16.34 -5.57
N GLY A 37 2.65 -15.29 -5.47
CA GLY A 37 1.89 -15.00 -4.27
C GLY A 37 0.81 -16.02 -3.94
N GLY A 38 0.20 -16.67 -4.93
CA GLY A 38 -0.86 -17.66 -4.70
C GLY A 38 -0.32 -19.04 -4.34
N ASN A 39 0.67 -19.53 -5.09
CA ASN A 39 1.36 -20.78 -4.77
C ASN A 39 2.77 -20.81 -5.36
N GLU A 40 3.77 -20.67 -4.50
CA GLU A 40 5.19 -20.65 -4.89
C GLU A 40 5.64 -21.93 -5.60
N GLU A 41 5.12 -23.09 -5.16
CA GLU A 41 5.47 -24.38 -5.74
C GLU A 41 4.89 -24.52 -7.15
N SER A 42 3.62 -24.17 -7.34
CA SER A 42 2.98 -24.17 -8.67
C SER A 42 3.64 -23.17 -9.63
N ALA A 43 4.02 -21.99 -9.13
CA ALA A 43 4.74 -20.99 -9.92
C ALA A 43 6.10 -21.52 -10.39
N ARG A 44 6.85 -22.19 -9.50
CA ARG A 44 8.15 -22.81 -9.83
C ARG A 44 7.99 -23.93 -10.87
N LEU A 45 7.00 -24.79 -10.73
CA LEU A 45 6.69 -25.86 -11.68
C LEU A 45 6.26 -25.31 -13.06
N SER A 46 5.66 -24.12 -13.08
CA SER A 46 5.27 -23.41 -14.31
C SER A 46 6.41 -22.62 -14.96
N GLY A 47 7.66 -22.80 -14.52
CA GLY A 47 8.84 -22.13 -15.07
C GLY A 47 9.03 -20.68 -14.61
N ILE A 48 8.25 -20.21 -13.63
CA ILE A 48 8.41 -18.87 -13.05
C ILE A 48 9.51 -18.92 -12.00
N SER A 49 10.56 -18.10 -12.18
CA SER A 49 11.62 -17.98 -11.18
C SER A 49 11.12 -17.21 -9.95
N VAL A 50 10.67 -17.94 -8.92
CA VAL A 50 10.22 -17.40 -7.62
C VAL A 50 11.26 -16.45 -7.03
N TRP A 51 12.53 -16.86 -7.02
CA TRP A 51 13.64 -16.08 -6.47
C TRP A 51 13.80 -14.70 -7.13
N ARG A 52 13.82 -14.65 -8.47
CA ARG A 52 13.95 -13.38 -9.20
C ARG A 52 12.74 -12.47 -8.98
N THR A 53 11.54 -13.06 -9.00
CA THR A 53 10.29 -12.30 -8.78
C THR A 53 10.30 -11.67 -7.39
N ARG A 54 10.73 -12.41 -6.36
CA ARG A 54 10.84 -11.92 -4.99
C ARG A 54 11.88 -10.79 -4.86
N ILE A 55 13.08 -10.97 -5.40
CA ILE A 55 14.13 -9.94 -5.36
C ILE A 55 13.66 -8.64 -6.02
N VAL A 56 13.10 -8.72 -7.23
CA VAL A 56 12.64 -7.53 -7.95
C VAL A 56 11.52 -6.83 -7.18
N THR A 57 10.60 -7.59 -6.58
CA THR A 57 9.49 -7.02 -5.79
C THR A 57 9.99 -6.28 -4.55
N PHE A 58 10.91 -6.86 -3.79
CA PHE A 58 11.49 -6.19 -2.63
C PHE A 58 12.38 -5.00 -3.01
N ALA A 59 13.11 -5.09 -4.12
CA ALA A 59 13.91 -3.97 -4.63
C ALA A 59 13.02 -2.79 -5.06
N LEU A 60 11.91 -3.07 -5.75
CA LEU A 60 10.91 -2.05 -6.10
C LEU A 60 10.27 -1.45 -4.85
N LEU A 61 9.92 -2.25 -3.84
CA LEU A 61 9.40 -1.75 -2.57
C LEU A 61 10.39 -0.79 -1.91
N GLY A 62 11.66 -1.17 -1.81
CA GLY A 62 12.71 -0.30 -1.26
C GLY A 62 12.86 1.01 -2.02
N PHE A 63 12.85 0.95 -3.36
CA PHE A 63 12.90 2.15 -4.21
C PHE A 63 11.69 3.06 -4.00
N LEU A 64 10.48 2.51 -3.97
CA LEU A 64 9.24 3.27 -3.76
C LEU A 64 9.18 3.88 -2.36
N SER A 65 9.64 3.15 -1.33
CA SER A 65 9.71 3.65 0.04
C SER A 65 10.69 4.80 0.18
N ALA A 66 11.89 4.69 -0.43
CA ALA A 66 12.86 5.78 -0.46
C ALA A 66 12.30 7.01 -1.18
N PHE A 67 11.68 6.81 -2.34
CA PHE A 67 11.06 7.88 -3.12
C PHE A 67 9.91 8.56 -2.37
N SER A 68 9.04 7.79 -1.71
CA SER A 68 7.98 8.30 -0.84
C SER A 68 8.54 9.12 0.33
N GLY A 69 9.62 8.63 0.97
CA GLY A 69 10.30 9.34 2.06
C GLY A 69 10.86 10.70 1.64
N ILE A 70 11.44 10.80 0.43
CA ILE A 70 11.92 12.09 -0.12
C ILE A 70 10.76 13.06 -0.31
N ILE A 71 9.63 12.60 -0.84
CA ILE A 71 8.43 13.43 -1.05
C ILE A 71 7.86 13.90 0.29
N LEU A 72 7.74 12.97 1.25
CA LEU A 72 7.25 13.29 2.58
C LEU A 72 8.15 14.33 3.24
N SER A 73 9.46 14.09 3.34
CA SER A 73 10.43 15.05 3.89
C SER A 73 10.36 16.43 3.24
N SER A 74 10.21 16.47 1.91
CA SER A 74 10.04 17.72 1.16
C SER A 74 8.75 18.47 1.50
N ARG A 75 7.66 17.74 1.82
CA ARG A 75 6.35 18.33 2.16
C ARG A 75 6.35 18.98 3.54
N ILE A 76 7.01 18.36 4.51
CA ILE A 76 7.09 18.81 5.92
C ILE A 76 8.29 19.71 6.18
N MET A 77 9.18 19.89 5.18
CA MET A 77 10.43 20.66 5.27
C MET A 77 11.30 20.25 6.47
N SER A 78 11.15 19.00 6.92
CA SER A 78 11.76 18.47 8.13
C SER A 78 12.01 16.98 7.97
N GLY A 79 13.22 16.53 8.33
CA GLY A 79 13.62 15.13 8.35
C GLY A 79 13.34 14.44 9.68
N SER A 80 12.27 14.81 10.39
CA SER A 80 11.94 14.17 11.68
C SER A 80 11.50 12.73 11.46
N SER A 81 12.19 11.79 12.12
CA SER A 81 11.91 10.36 12.05
C SER A 81 10.52 9.99 12.58
N ASN A 82 9.94 10.83 13.46
CA ASN A 82 8.66 10.56 14.08
C ASN A 82 7.46 10.72 13.12
N ILE A 83 7.63 11.35 11.96
CA ILE A 83 6.49 11.71 11.09
C ILE A 83 5.95 10.52 10.30
N ALA A 84 6.76 9.47 10.10
CA ALA A 84 6.33 8.24 9.44
C ALA A 84 5.89 7.14 10.42
N VAL A 85 6.01 7.36 11.73
CA VAL A 85 5.66 6.35 12.74
C VAL A 85 4.17 6.03 12.66
N GLY A 86 3.85 4.76 12.45
CA GLY A 86 2.48 4.28 12.33
C GLY A 86 1.89 4.43 10.92
N LEU A 87 2.65 4.97 9.97
CA LEU A 87 2.25 4.97 8.56
C LEU A 87 2.29 3.55 8.00
N GLU A 88 3.16 2.68 8.52
CA GLU A 88 3.21 1.26 8.16
C GLU A 88 1.89 0.56 8.48
N PHE A 89 1.35 0.86 9.65
CA PHE A 89 0.09 0.37 10.17
C PHE A 89 -1.09 0.85 9.30
N ASP A 90 -1.10 2.13 8.92
CA ASP A 90 -2.11 2.69 8.01
C ASP A 90 -2.04 2.07 6.60
N VAL A 91 -0.84 1.79 6.09
CA VAL A 91 -0.64 1.13 4.79
C VAL A 91 -1.17 -0.31 4.81
N ILE A 92 -0.89 -1.07 5.87
CA ILE A 92 -1.40 -2.44 6.01
C ILE A 92 -2.94 -2.44 6.07
N ALA A 93 -3.53 -1.55 6.88
CA ALA A 93 -4.99 -1.42 6.95
C ALA A 93 -5.60 -1.07 5.58
N ALA A 94 -5.04 -0.09 4.89
CA ALA A 94 -5.52 0.35 3.59
C ALA A 94 -5.50 -0.76 2.54
N VAL A 95 -4.41 -1.51 2.45
CA VAL A 95 -4.25 -2.59 1.45
C VAL A 95 -5.23 -3.73 1.71
N ILE A 96 -5.47 -4.08 2.98
CA ILE A 96 -6.43 -5.13 3.37
C ILE A 96 -7.87 -4.68 3.13
N ILE A 97 -8.23 -3.46 3.54
CA ILE A 97 -9.56 -2.87 3.28
C ILE A 97 -9.82 -2.79 1.77
N GLY A 98 -8.77 -2.50 0.99
CA GLY A 98 -8.79 -2.55 -0.46
C GLY A 98 -8.96 -3.95 -1.06
N GLY A 99 -8.98 -5.00 -0.25
CA GLY A 99 -9.25 -6.37 -0.65
C GLY A 99 -8.04 -7.16 -1.13
N THR A 100 -6.82 -6.71 -0.83
CA THR A 100 -5.61 -7.50 -1.09
C THR A 100 -5.42 -8.54 0.01
N SER A 101 -5.15 -9.79 -0.38
CA SER A 101 -4.94 -10.89 0.56
C SER A 101 -3.57 -10.82 1.22
N LEU A 102 -3.53 -11.00 2.54
CA LEU A 102 -2.29 -11.16 3.29
C LEU A 102 -1.56 -12.48 2.97
N MET A 103 -2.31 -13.50 2.57
CA MET A 103 -1.73 -14.81 2.19
C MET A 103 -1.17 -14.81 0.77
N GLY A 104 -1.39 -13.73 0.01
CA GLY A 104 -0.88 -13.56 -1.35
C GLY A 104 -1.83 -14.10 -2.42
N GLY A 105 -1.47 -13.85 -3.68
CA GLY A 105 -2.16 -14.41 -4.86
C GLY A 105 -3.43 -13.66 -5.29
N GLU A 106 -3.99 -12.82 -4.43
CA GLU A 106 -5.26 -12.13 -4.67
C GLU A 106 -5.20 -10.65 -4.28
N GLY A 107 -5.82 -9.81 -5.10
CA GLY A 107 -5.93 -8.36 -4.85
C GLY A 107 -5.85 -7.54 -6.13
N THR A 108 -6.30 -6.29 -6.07
CA THR A 108 -6.19 -5.35 -7.19
C THR A 108 -5.58 -4.04 -6.72
N ILE A 109 -4.73 -3.45 -7.57
CA ILE A 109 -4.15 -2.13 -7.30
C ILE A 109 -5.24 -1.06 -7.15
N PHE A 110 -6.33 -1.19 -7.91
CA PHE A 110 -7.48 -0.29 -7.80
C PHE A 110 -8.18 -0.42 -6.44
N GLY A 111 -8.39 -1.64 -5.95
CA GLY A 111 -8.94 -1.87 -4.61
C GLY A 111 -8.05 -1.26 -3.52
N THR A 112 -6.73 -1.48 -3.59
CA THR A 112 -5.77 -0.84 -2.67
C THR A 112 -5.83 0.68 -2.71
N PHE A 113 -5.99 1.29 -3.88
CA PHE A 113 -6.14 2.73 -4.00
C PHE A 113 -7.39 3.25 -3.29
N LEU A 114 -8.53 2.58 -3.45
CA LEU A 114 -9.75 2.91 -2.69
C LEU A 114 -9.54 2.76 -1.18
N GLY A 115 -8.83 1.73 -0.74
CA GLY A 115 -8.48 1.53 0.66
C GLY A 115 -7.58 2.63 1.22
N VAL A 116 -6.58 3.07 0.46
CA VAL A 116 -5.69 4.20 0.84
C VAL A 116 -6.48 5.51 0.93
N LEU A 117 -7.39 5.76 -0.01
CA LEU A 117 -8.28 6.92 0.06
C LEU A 117 -9.17 6.88 1.31
N PHE A 118 -9.73 5.72 1.63
CA PHE A 118 -10.56 5.55 2.83
C PHE A 118 -9.79 5.83 4.12
N ILE A 119 -8.61 5.22 4.30
CA ILE A 119 -7.76 5.47 5.47
C ILE A 119 -7.29 6.93 5.52
N GLY A 120 -6.95 7.52 4.38
CA GLY A 120 -6.58 8.94 4.29
C GLY A 120 -7.73 9.88 4.70
N LEU A 121 -8.95 9.59 4.25
CA LEU A 121 -10.14 10.35 4.64
C LEU A 121 -10.46 10.19 6.13
N LEU A 122 -10.36 8.97 6.66
CA LEU A 122 -10.54 8.73 8.10
C LEU A 122 -9.51 9.49 8.93
N SER A 123 -8.24 9.44 8.56
CA SER A 123 -7.16 10.14 9.25
C SER A 123 -7.39 11.66 9.25
N ASN A 124 -7.72 12.24 8.10
CA ASN A 124 -8.06 13.66 8.02
C ASN A 124 -9.35 13.99 8.80
N GLY A 125 -10.37 13.12 8.76
CA GLY A 125 -11.61 13.28 9.50
C GLY A 125 -11.38 13.33 11.01
N MET A 126 -10.58 12.40 11.55
CA MET A 126 -10.23 12.39 12.98
C MET A 126 -9.50 13.67 13.42
N VAL A 127 -8.60 14.18 12.56
CA VAL A 127 -7.90 15.45 12.80
C VAL A 127 -8.87 16.63 12.81
N LEU A 128 -9.79 16.71 11.83
CA LEU A 128 -10.78 17.79 11.74
C LEU A 128 -11.81 17.75 12.88
N MET A 129 -12.12 16.56 13.39
CA MET A 129 -12.97 16.38 14.58
C MET A 129 -12.24 16.71 15.89
N GLY A 130 -10.95 17.07 15.85
CA GLY A 130 -10.17 17.40 17.03
C GLY A 130 -9.89 16.21 17.94
N ILE A 131 -9.92 14.98 17.42
CA ILE A 131 -9.59 13.78 18.18
C ILE A 131 -8.12 13.83 18.58
N ASN A 132 -7.84 13.69 19.87
CA ASN A 132 -6.47 13.71 20.39
C ASN A 132 -5.59 12.62 19.71
N PRO A 133 -4.31 12.91 19.39
CA PRO A 133 -3.39 11.95 18.78
C PRO A 133 -3.32 10.57 19.45
N PHE A 134 -3.34 10.50 20.78
CA PHE A 134 -3.32 9.23 21.51
C PHE A 134 -4.56 8.37 21.21
N ALA A 135 -5.73 8.99 21.10
CA ALA A 135 -6.95 8.29 20.71
C ALA A 135 -6.91 7.86 19.24
N GLN A 136 -6.28 8.65 18.36
CA GLN A 136 -6.10 8.26 16.95
C GLN A 136 -5.23 6.99 16.82
N GLU A 137 -4.16 6.87 17.60
CA GLU A 137 -3.31 5.67 17.61
C GLU A 137 -4.09 4.42 18.03
N VAL A 138 -4.92 4.53 19.08
CA VAL A 138 -5.79 3.43 19.53
C VAL A 138 -6.79 3.04 18.44
N ILE A 139 -7.41 4.02 17.77
CA ILE A 139 -8.35 3.78 16.67
C ILE A 139 -7.65 3.10 15.49
N ARG A 140 -6.45 3.55 15.10
CA ARG A 140 -5.67 2.92 14.01
C ARG A 140 -5.32 1.46 14.34
N GLY A 141 -4.91 1.18 15.57
CA GLY A 141 -4.70 -0.19 16.05
C GLY A 141 -5.95 -1.05 15.92
N LEU A 142 -7.12 -0.52 16.33
CA LEU A 142 -8.40 -1.20 16.18
C LEU A 142 -8.75 -1.48 14.72
N ILE A 143 -8.55 -0.50 13.82
CA ILE A 143 -8.81 -0.64 12.38
C ILE A 143 -7.99 -1.79 11.80
N ILE A 144 -6.71 -1.89 12.16
CA ILE A 144 -5.84 -2.98 11.65
C ILE A 144 -6.27 -4.32 12.19
N LEU A 145 -6.60 -4.41 13.48
CA LEU A 145 -7.12 -5.65 14.08
C LEU A 145 -8.37 -6.13 13.32
N VAL A 146 -9.32 -5.22 13.08
CA VAL A 146 -10.53 -5.54 12.32
C VAL A 146 -10.20 -5.93 10.87
N ALA A 147 -9.33 -5.17 10.20
CA ALA A 147 -8.93 -5.46 8.82
C ALA A 147 -8.29 -6.84 8.70
N VAL A 148 -7.33 -7.17 9.56
CA VAL A 148 -6.64 -8.47 9.59
C VAL A 148 -7.62 -9.61 9.91
N LEU A 149 -8.52 -9.44 10.88
CA LEU A 149 -9.54 -10.45 11.20
C LEU A 149 -10.45 -10.74 10.00
N ILE A 150 -10.86 -9.69 9.27
CA ILE A 150 -11.65 -9.84 8.05
C ILE A 150 -10.83 -10.57 6.98
N SER A 151 -9.56 -10.19 6.78
CA SER A 151 -8.68 -10.83 5.80
C SER A 151 -8.53 -12.33 6.06
N VAL A 152 -8.26 -12.72 7.32
CA VAL A 152 -8.06 -14.12 7.68
C VAL A 152 -9.35 -14.93 7.55
N THR A 153 -10.49 -14.35 7.94
CA THR A 153 -11.79 -15.03 7.82
C THR A 153 -12.15 -15.24 6.35
N ARG A 154 -11.82 -14.28 5.48
CA ARG A 154 -12.13 -14.35 4.05
C ARG A 154 -11.32 -15.40 3.30
N THR A 155 -10.07 -15.65 3.69
CA THR A 155 -9.25 -16.72 3.08
C THR A 155 -9.67 -18.13 3.51
N ARG A 156 -10.48 -18.25 4.56
CA ARG A 156 -10.91 -19.53 5.14
C ARG A 156 -12.18 -20.11 4.50
N ASN A 157 -12.90 -19.30 3.72
CA ASN A 157 -14.13 -19.65 3.00
C ASN A 157 -13.87 -19.68 1.50
#